data_AF-A0A3A0EZL5-F1
#
_entry.id   AF-A0A3A0EZL5-F1
#
_cell.length_a   1.000
_cell.length_b   1.000
_cell.length_c   1.000
_cell.angle_alpha   90.00
_cell.angle_beta   90.00
_cell.angle_gamma   90.00
#
_symmetry.space_group_name_H-M   'P 1'
#
loop_
_entity.id
_entity.type
_entity.pdbx_description
1 polymer ?
#
loop_
_entity_poly.entity_id
_entity_poly.type
_entity_poly.pdbx_seq_one_letter_code
_entity_poly.pdbx_strand_id
1 'polypeptide(L)'
;MALTSPPSPGALPAPEHKRRHVRAMFHRIAPRYDLLNRVLSLGLDRGWRRLALDAIGVGPHDRVLDLACGTGDLADLAAARGARVVGADFA
;
A
#
# COMPACT_ATOMS: atom_id res chain seq x y z
N MET A 1 39.24 16.50 -13.87
CA MET A 1 38.90 17.07 -12.55
C MET A 1 37.63 17.89 -12.73
N ALA A 2 36.46 17.23 -12.73
CA ALA A 2 35.17 17.89 -12.92
C ALA A 2 34.58 18.22 -11.55
N LEU A 3 34.42 19.52 -11.28
CA LEU A 3 33.81 20.05 -10.07
C LEU A 3 32.31 19.77 -10.12
N THR A 4 31.80 18.92 -9.23
CA THR A 4 30.35 18.79 -9.02
C THR A 4 29.89 19.97 -8.17
N SER A 5 29.17 20.92 -8.77
CA SER A 5 28.57 22.05 -8.07
C SER A 5 27.60 21.57 -6.96
N PRO A 6 27.49 22.29 -5.83
CA PRO A 6 26.53 21.94 -4.78
C PRO A 6 25.09 22.06 -5.29
N PRO A 7 24.17 21.18 -4.85
CA PRO A 7 22.78 21.23 -5.28
C PRO A 7 22.11 22.55 -4.83
N SER A 8 21.35 23.17 -5.74
CA SER A 8 20.65 24.43 -5.48
C SER A 8 19.62 24.29 -4.35
N PRO A 9 19.48 25.31 -3.47
CA PRO A 9 18.50 25.26 -2.37
C PRO A 9 17.09 25.26 -2.97
N GLY A 10 16.38 24.13 -2.82
CA GLY A 10 15.08 23.87 -3.44
C GLY A 10 15.05 22.62 -4.34
N ALA A 11 16.21 22.03 -4.65
CA ALA A 11 16.26 20.76 -5.37
C ALA A 11 15.65 19.64 -4.51
N LEU A 12 14.53 19.07 -4.97
CA LEU A 12 13.97 17.86 -4.37
C LEU A 12 15.06 16.78 -4.33
N PRO A 13 15.19 16.02 -3.23
CA PRO A 13 16.20 14.97 -3.14
C PRO A 13 16.11 14.05 -4.36
N ALA A 14 17.26 13.62 -4.87
CA ALA A 14 17.34 12.72 -6.01
C ALA A 14 16.28 11.60 -5.87
N PRO A 15 15.48 11.28 -6.91
CA PRO A 15 14.33 10.38 -6.79
C PRO A 15 14.64 9.07 -6.06
N GLU A 16 15.84 8.53 -6.25
CA GLU A 16 16.35 7.34 -5.58
C GLU A 16 16.53 7.52 -4.06
N HIS A 17 17.08 8.65 -3.62
CA HIS A 17 17.22 9.01 -2.21
C HIS A 17 15.86 9.17 -1.54
N LYS A 18 14.92 9.85 -2.22
CA LYS A 18 13.54 9.99 -1.72
C LYS A 18 12.85 8.63 -1.60
N ARG A 19 12.97 7.76 -2.61
CA ARG A 19 12.41 6.39 -2.58
C ARG A 19 12.98 5.57 -1.43
N ARG A 20 14.31 5.57 -1.25
CA ARG A 20 14.96 4.86 -0.14
C ARG A 20 14.50 5.37 1.23
N HIS A 21 14.39 6.70 1.38
CA HIS A 21 13.94 7.31 2.62
C HIS A 21 12.49 6.95 2.95
N VAL A 22 11.57 7.08 1.98
CA VAL A 22 10.16 6.71 2.14
C VAL A 22 10.03 5.23 2.48
N ARG A 23 10.74 4.34 1.78
CA ARG A 23 10.72 2.90 2.07
C ARG A 23 11.20 2.59 3.50
N ALA A 24 12.31 3.19 3.93
CA ALA A 24 12.84 3.00 5.28
C ALA A 24 11.90 3.52 6.38
N MET A 25 11.23 4.65 6.13
CA MET A 25 10.22 5.18 7.03
C MET A 25 9.01 4.25 7.13
N PHE A 26 8.44 3.81 6.00
CA PHE A 26 7.30 2.89 5.98
C PHE A 26 7.62 1.56 6.64
N HIS A 27 8.79 0.97 6.36
CA HIS A 27 9.22 -0.28 6.99
C HIS A 27 9.31 -0.20 8.52
N ARG A 28 9.60 0.99 9.08
CA ARG A 28 9.68 1.20 10.54
C ARG A 28 8.30 1.40 11.18
N ILE A 29 7.35 1.99 10.46
CA ILE A 29 6.10 2.53 11.01
C ILE A 29 4.90 1.64 10.69
N ALA A 30 4.87 0.99 9.52
CA ALA A 30 3.71 0.24 9.01
C ALA A 30 3.17 -0.82 9.99
N PRO A 31 3.99 -1.68 10.63
CA PRO A 31 3.45 -2.73 11.52
C PRO A 31 2.67 -2.19 12.72
N ARG A 32 3.10 -1.04 13.27
CA ARG A 32 2.40 -0.38 14.38
C ARG A 32 1.14 0.34 13.89
N TYR A 33 1.18 0.90 12.69
CA TYR A 33 0.03 1.61 12.11
C TYR A 33 -1.11 0.67 11.73
N ASP A 34 -0.83 -0.51 11.19
CA ASP A 34 -1.88 -1.48 10.88
C ASP A 34 -2.60 -1.97 12.14
N LEU A 35 -1.84 -2.21 13.21
CA LEU A 35 -2.38 -2.55 14.52
C LEU A 35 -3.21 -1.40 15.10
N LEU A 36 -2.69 -0.18 15.05
CA LEU A 36 -3.40 1.01 15.53
C LEU A 36 -4.66 1.26 14.73
N ASN A 37 -4.64 1.14 13.40
CA ASN A 37 -5.82 1.27 12.57
C ASN A 37 -6.89 0.26 12.97
N ARG A 38 -6.50 -1.01 13.17
CA ARG A 38 -7.44 -2.06 13.59
C ARG A 38 -8.04 -1.78 14.97
N VAL A 39 -7.26 -1.28 15.92
CA VAL A 39 -7.73 -0.98 17.30
C VAL A 39 -8.54 0.30 17.34
N LEU A 40 -8.05 1.38 16.75
CA LEU A 40 -8.71 2.70 16.71
C LEU A 40 -10.00 2.65 15.90
N SER A 41 -10.04 1.87 14.82
CA SER A 41 -11.28 1.64 14.08
C SER A 41 -12.22 0.64 14.76
N LEU A 42 -11.88 0.08 15.93
CA LEU A 42 -12.60 -1.02 16.58
C LEU A 42 -12.90 -2.18 15.61
N GLY A 43 -11.99 -2.48 14.69
CA GLY A 43 -12.15 -3.52 13.66
C GLY A 43 -13.09 -3.19 12.48
N LEU A 44 -13.60 -1.95 12.39
CA LEU A 44 -14.44 -1.49 11.28
C LEU A 44 -13.71 -1.48 9.92
N ASP A 45 -12.38 -1.45 9.93
CA ASP A 45 -11.53 -1.57 8.73
C ASP A 45 -11.91 -2.78 7.86
N ARG A 46 -12.27 -3.91 8.49
CA ARG A 46 -12.72 -5.11 7.79
C ARG A 46 -14.08 -4.92 7.12
N GLY A 47 -14.98 -4.18 7.75
CA GLY A 47 -16.29 -3.86 7.20
C GLY A 47 -16.18 -3.00 5.95
N TRP A 48 -15.31 -1.98 5.98
CA TRP A 48 -15.07 -1.12 4.84
C TRP A 48 -14.47 -1.85 3.64
N ARG A 49 -13.55 -2.80 3.87
CA ARG A 49 -13.02 -3.64 2.78
C ARG A 49 -14.09 -4.49 2.11
N ARG A 50 -15.01 -5.08 2.88
CA ARG A 50 -16.16 -5.82 2.32
C ARG A 50 -17.08 -4.91 1.53
N LEU A 51 -17.44 -3.74 2.08
CA LEU A 51 -18.28 -2.76 1.40
C LEU A 51 -17.65 -2.27 0.10
N ALA A 52 -16.34 -2.06 0.06
CA ALA A 52 -15.63 -1.65 -1.15
C ALA A 52 -15.73 -2.73 -2.24
N LEU A 53 -15.51 -3.99 -1.89
CA LEU A 53 -15.65 -5.11 -2.84
C LEU A 53 -17.11 -5.35 -3.26
N ASP A 54 -18.08 -5.08 -2.39
CA ASP A 54 -19.51 -5.17 -2.69
C ASP A 54 -19.92 -4.07 -3.67
N ALA A 55 -19.43 -2.84 -3.46
CA ALA A 55 -19.73 -1.70 -4.32
C ALA A 55 -19.23 -1.89 -5.76
N ILE A 56 -18.12 -2.62 -5.95
CA ILE A 56 -17.60 -2.95 -7.28
C ILE A 56 -18.11 -4.29 -7.82
N GLY A 57 -18.87 -5.05 -7.03
CA GLY A 57 -19.48 -6.31 -7.45
C GLY A 57 -18.49 -7.43 -7.77
N VAL A 58 -17.34 -7.50 -7.07
CA VAL A 58 -16.28 -8.48 -7.36
C VAL A 58 -16.76 -9.93 -7.23
N GLY A 59 -16.42 -10.77 -8.21
CA GLY A 59 -16.81 -12.17 -8.28
C GLY A 59 -15.89 -13.10 -9.10
N PRO A 60 -16.34 -14.34 -9.39
CA PRO A 60 -15.51 -15.43 -9.92
C PRO A 60 -14.88 -15.22 -11.30
N HIS A 61 -15.36 -14.24 -12.07
CA HIS A 61 -14.88 -13.97 -13.41
C HIS A 61 -13.97 -12.74 -13.49
N ASP A 62 -13.76 -12.05 -12.37
CA ASP A 62 -13.00 -10.83 -12.33
C ASP A 62 -11.50 -11.07 -12.17
N ARG A 63 -10.73 -10.14 -12.74
CA ARG A 63 -9.30 -10.01 -12.51
C ARG A 63 -9.06 -8.73 -11.74
N VAL A 64 -8.51 -8.85 -10.53
CA VAL A 64 -8.32 -7.73 -9.61
C VAL A 64 -6.82 -7.46 -9.45
N LEU A 65 -6.43 -6.19 -9.54
CA LEU A 65 -5.11 -5.70 -9.19
C LEU A 65 -5.22 -4.87 -7.90
N ASP A 66 -4.67 -5.38 -6.81
CA ASP A 66 -4.61 -4.69 -5.52
C ASP A 66 -3.27 -3.94 -5.41
N LEU A 67 -3.33 -2.61 -5.49
CA LEU A 67 -2.16 -1.73 -5.46
C LEU A 67 -1.91 -1.21 -4.05
N ALA A 68 -0.65 -1.23 -3.62
CA ALA A 68 -0.25 -0.96 -2.24
C ALA A 68 -0.99 -1.90 -1.26
N CYS A 69 -0.98 -3.20 -1.60
CA CYS A 69 -1.79 -4.21 -0.94
C CYS A 69 -1.41 -4.49 0.53
N GLY A 70 -0.24 -4.01 1.00
CA GLY A 70 0.23 -4.22 2.36
C GLY A 70 0.28 -5.71 2.71
N THR A 71 -0.42 -6.11 3.77
CA THR A 71 -0.55 -7.51 4.21
C THR A 71 -1.44 -8.37 3.32
N GLY A 72 -2.15 -7.79 2.35
CA GLY A 72 -3.02 -8.52 1.41
C GLY A 72 -4.46 -8.72 1.89
N ASP A 73 -4.88 -8.11 3.00
CA ASP A 73 -6.22 -8.31 3.59
C ASP A 73 -7.38 -8.09 2.57
N LEU A 74 -7.25 -7.12 1.66
CA LEU A 74 -8.27 -6.83 0.64
C LEU A 74 -8.20 -7.85 -0.51
N ALA A 75 -6.99 -8.16 -0.98
CA ALA A 75 -6.74 -9.19 -1.98
C ALA A 75 -7.31 -10.57 -1.56
N ASP A 76 -7.10 -10.96 -0.31
CA ASP A 76 -7.64 -12.21 0.24
C ASP A 76 -9.18 -12.24 0.24
N LEU A 77 -9.81 -11.12 0.61
CA LEU A 77 -11.27 -10.99 0.56
C LEU A 77 -11.81 -11.06 -0.88
N ALA A 78 -11.12 -10.47 -1.84
CA ALA A 78 -11.49 -10.55 -3.26
C ALA A 78 -11.30 -11.98 -3.80
N ALA A 79 -10.22 -12.65 -3.44
CA ALA A 79 -9.96 -14.04 -3.81
C ALA A 79 -11.00 -14.99 -3.19
N ALA A 80 -11.44 -14.74 -1.95
CA ALA A 80 -12.52 -15.49 -1.30
C ALA A 80 -13.88 -15.36 -2.01
N ARG A 81 -14.05 -14.34 -2.85
CA ARG A 81 -15.23 -14.17 -3.74
C ARG A 81 -15.06 -14.83 -5.11
N GLY A 82 -13.95 -15.54 -5.31
CA GLY A 82 -13.63 -16.28 -6.52
C GLY A 82 -12.83 -15.49 -7.56
N ALA A 83 -12.53 -14.21 -7.31
CA ALA A 83 -11.78 -13.40 -8.27
C ALA A 83 -10.32 -13.86 -8.37
N ARG A 84 -9.70 -13.66 -9.54
CA ARG A 84 -8.26 -13.85 -9.71
C ARG A 84 -7.53 -12.56 -9.34
N VAL A 85 -6.77 -12.59 -8.25
CA VAL A 85 -6.16 -11.38 -7.68
C VAL A 85 -4.64 -11.36 -7.87
N VAL A 86 -4.09 -10.18 -8.15
CA VAL A 86 -2.65 -9.88 -8.11
C VAL A 86 -2.45 -8.71 -7.16
N GLY A 87 -1.58 -8.87 -6.16
CA GLY A 87 -1.16 -7.79 -5.26
C GLY A 87 0.18 -7.20 -5.69
N ALA A 88 0.34 -5.88 -5.56
CA ALA A 88 1.60 -5.19 -5.78
C ALA A 88 1.87 -4.16 -4.66
N ASP A 89 3.07 -4.21 -4.09
CA ASP A 89 3.54 -3.26 -3.08
C ASP A 89 5.02 -2.90 -3.30
N PHE A 90 5.49 -1.82 -2.69
CA PHE A 90 6.87 -1.31 -2.76
C PHE A 90 7.79 -1.82 -1.65
N ALA A 91 7.35 -2.82 -0.87
CA ALA A 91 8.12 -3.46 0.20
C ALA A 91 9.47 -4.01 -0.30
#